data_AF-A0A3E0KN00-F1
#
_entry.id   AF-A0A3E0KN00-F1
#
_cell.length_a   1.000
_cell.length_b   1.000
_cell.length_c   1.000
_cell.angle_alpha   90.00
_cell.angle_beta   90.00
_cell.angle_gamma   90.00
#
_symmetry.space_group_name_H-M   'P 1'
#
loop_
_entity.id
_entity.type
_entity.pdbx_description
1 polymer ?
#
loop_
_entity_poly.entity_id
_entity_poly.type
_entity_poly.pdbx_seq_one_letter_code
_entity_poly.pdbx_strand_id
1 'polypeptide(L)'
;MQEWWTRLRTQVGGIISGMSKAQRWAAGVLTLVVLAGLLYLGWRTANPEFVPVFTRLSPSDASEIVAALRESGVPYLLADNGTTVLVPEEQVYDVRLNLAGQGLPRGGVVGFEIFLETALGATDFDRQVRYNMALQGELTRTIRELDAVQDARVHIVIPERRLFARDERPPTASVFLQLRPGAQLTPSQIRGIAHLVARSVEGLEPENVTIVDNRGQVLSDFLRTASILDGMDSAGVAARMELQRAYERELELRVQSMLEAVYGPGRAIVRVNAVMNFDREEEREDRYEPVVRDQGIVRSSQIIEEQATGAQAVAAGVVGVDANVPGYVADDGQTGSFSRREEILNFELNRIERVRIQAPGGVERLSVAVWLDAQLSAAETQRVQELVSAALGVDPTRGDTVIVDSMPFVASAALPVTAPEQAPAAVPVWLLAAAALVVLAAAVLVARRRRPVRPPVVLPVPELAAAVEESTTPEAVERRRLRERVAAMVRDNPREAANLVRVWLAED
;
A
#
# COMPACT_ATOMS: atom_id res chain seq x y z
N MET A 1 9.65 -41.71 60.84
CA MET A 1 8.23 -41.41 60.55
C MET A 1 7.26 -42.52 60.97
N GLN A 2 7.56 -43.81 60.78
CA GLN A 2 6.63 -44.90 61.13
C GLN A 2 6.32 -45.02 62.63
N GLU A 3 7.29 -44.80 63.53
CA GLU A 3 7.04 -44.86 64.98
C GLU A 3 6.14 -43.74 65.51
N TRP A 4 6.17 -42.57 64.87
CA TRP A 4 5.32 -41.43 65.21
C TRP A 4 3.85 -41.75 64.93
N TRP A 5 3.56 -42.36 63.77
CA TRP A 5 2.21 -42.80 63.40
C TRP A 5 1.65 -43.87 64.33
N THR A 6 2.50 -44.79 64.81
CA THR A 6 2.05 -45.83 65.75
C THR A 6 1.72 -45.25 67.12
N ARG A 7 2.52 -44.30 67.64
CA ARG A 7 2.26 -43.65 68.93
C ARG A 7 1.01 -42.76 68.88
N LEU A 8 0.79 -42.09 67.77
CA LEU A 8 -0.41 -41.26 67.55
C LEU A 8 -1.68 -42.12 67.50
N ARG A 9 -1.63 -43.27 66.81
CA ARG A 9 -2.75 -44.21 66.74
C ARG A 9 -3.11 -44.80 68.10
N THR A 10 -2.13 -45.13 68.93
CA THR A 10 -2.37 -45.67 70.28
C THR A 10 -2.87 -44.61 71.27
N GLN A 11 -2.37 -43.37 71.19
CA GLN A 11 -2.84 -42.27 72.03
C GLN A 11 -4.27 -41.85 71.69
N VAL A 12 -4.60 -41.77 70.40
CA VAL A 12 -5.96 -41.44 69.93
C VAL A 12 -6.93 -42.60 70.20
N GLY A 13 -6.50 -43.86 70.01
CA GLY A 13 -7.32 -45.03 70.30
C GLY A 13 -7.69 -45.18 71.79
N GLY A 14 -6.77 -44.86 72.70
CA GLY A 14 -7.00 -44.88 74.15
C GLY A 14 -8.04 -43.86 74.60
N ILE A 15 -7.94 -42.62 74.11
CA ILE A 15 -8.86 -41.51 74.45
C ILE A 15 -10.28 -41.80 73.91
N ILE A 16 -10.40 -42.36 72.70
CA ILE A 16 -11.70 -42.68 72.10
C ILE A 16 -12.40 -43.85 72.84
N SER A 17 -11.63 -44.80 73.38
CA SER A 17 -12.18 -45.98 74.06
C SER A 17 -12.86 -45.68 75.43
N GLY A 18 -12.50 -44.56 76.09
CA GLY A 18 -13.08 -44.12 77.37
C GLY A 18 -14.28 -43.15 77.28
N MET A 19 -14.61 -42.64 76.09
CA MET A 19 -15.68 -41.65 75.90
C MET A 19 -17.08 -42.29 75.78
N SER A 20 -18.10 -41.65 76.38
CA SER A 20 -19.49 -42.07 76.24
C SER A 20 -19.97 -41.96 74.79
N LYS A 21 -21.03 -42.69 74.40
CA LYS A 21 -21.57 -42.66 73.03
C LYS A 21 -21.87 -41.23 72.55
N ALA A 22 -22.34 -40.35 73.45
CA ALA A 22 -22.58 -38.94 73.16
C ALA A 22 -21.31 -38.13 72.92
N GLN A 23 -20.23 -38.37 73.69
CA GLN A 23 -18.95 -37.69 73.53
C GLN A 23 -18.21 -38.06 72.24
N ARG A 24 -18.35 -39.32 71.79
CA ARG A 24 -17.79 -39.76 70.49
C ARG A 24 -18.48 -39.07 69.31
N TRP A 25 -19.81 -38.93 69.36
CA TRP A 25 -20.56 -38.18 68.37
C TRP A 25 -20.21 -36.69 68.38
N ALA A 26 -20.08 -36.07 69.57
CA ALA A 26 -19.67 -34.67 69.69
C ALA A 26 -18.26 -34.40 69.13
N ALA A 27 -17.29 -35.28 69.42
CA ALA A 27 -15.92 -35.16 68.88
C ALA A 27 -15.87 -35.37 67.35
N GLY A 28 -16.68 -36.28 66.81
CA GLY A 28 -16.82 -36.51 65.37
C GLY A 28 -17.45 -35.32 64.64
N VAL A 29 -18.49 -34.72 65.20
CA VAL A 29 -19.11 -33.50 64.64
C VAL A 29 -18.13 -32.33 64.70
N LEU A 30 -17.41 -32.14 65.80
CA LEU A 30 -16.43 -31.06 65.94
C LEU A 30 -15.30 -31.18 64.91
N THR A 31 -14.75 -32.39 64.70
CA THR A 31 -13.72 -32.61 63.68
C THR A 31 -14.23 -32.39 62.26
N LEU A 32 -15.47 -32.79 61.97
CA LEU A 32 -16.09 -32.56 60.66
C LEU A 32 -16.35 -31.07 60.41
N VAL A 33 -16.77 -30.30 61.43
CA VAL A 33 -16.93 -28.83 61.34
C VAL A 33 -15.60 -28.14 61.12
N VAL A 34 -14.54 -28.55 61.84
CA VAL A 34 -13.18 -28.00 61.63
C VAL A 34 -12.67 -28.34 60.24
N LEU A 35 -12.87 -29.57 59.77
CA LEU A 35 -12.47 -29.99 58.42
C LEU A 35 -13.23 -29.21 57.34
N ALA A 36 -14.55 -29.05 57.50
CA ALA A 36 -15.40 -28.27 56.60
C ALA A 36 -15.01 -26.78 56.61
N GLY A 37 -14.66 -26.23 57.78
CA GLY A 37 -14.16 -24.87 57.94
C GLY A 37 -12.82 -24.65 57.23
N LEU A 38 -11.88 -25.59 57.36
CA LEU A 38 -10.60 -25.55 56.64
C LEU A 38 -10.76 -25.71 55.13
N LEU A 39 -11.67 -26.59 54.69
CA LEU A 39 -12.02 -26.74 53.27
C LEU A 39 -12.66 -25.46 52.71
N TYR A 40 -13.55 -24.82 53.47
CA TYR A 40 -14.16 -23.56 53.09
C TYR A 40 -13.12 -22.42 52.99
N LEU A 41 -12.20 -22.35 53.95
CA LEU A 41 -11.11 -21.37 53.94
C LEU A 41 -10.13 -21.61 52.79
N GLY A 42 -9.83 -22.88 52.49
CA GLY A 42 -9.01 -23.27 51.34
C GLY A 42 -9.68 -22.97 50.00
N TRP A 43 -10.99 -23.18 49.90
CA TRP A 43 -11.75 -22.86 48.68
C TRP A 43 -11.86 -21.35 48.45
N ARG A 44 -12.03 -20.56 49.52
CA ARG A 44 -12.07 -19.10 49.46
C ARG A 44 -10.73 -18.50 49.02
N THR A 45 -9.61 -19.06 49.47
CA THR A 45 -8.27 -18.60 49.10
C THR A 45 -7.85 -19.01 47.69
N ALA A 46 -8.50 -20.03 47.11
CA ALA A 46 -8.17 -20.54 45.78
C ALA A 46 -8.84 -19.76 44.61
N ASN A 47 -9.81 -18.89 44.87
CA ASN A 47 -10.55 -18.17 43.82
C ASN A 47 -10.44 -16.64 43.98
N PRO A 48 -9.28 -16.03 43.70
CA PRO A 48 -9.16 -14.57 43.66
C PRO A 48 -10.02 -13.99 42.52
N GLU A 49 -10.73 -12.90 42.80
CA GLU A 49 -11.53 -12.18 41.82
C GLU A 49 -10.60 -11.36 40.90
N PHE A 50 -10.69 -11.58 39.59
CA PHE A 50 -9.86 -10.92 38.59
C PHE A 50 -10.59 -9.72 38.01
N VAL A 51 -9.97 -8.55 38.11
CA VAL A 51 -10.52 -7.26 37.67
C VAL A 51 -9.65 -6.71 36.52
N PRO A 52 -10.25 -6.10 35.49
CA PRO A 52 -9.48 -5.52 34.38
C PRO A 52 -8.61 -4.33 34.84
N VAL A 53 -7.31 -4.42 34.59
CA VAL A 53 -6.35 -3.33 34.84
C VAL A 53 -6.43 -2.30 33.72
N PHE A 54 -6.40 -2.78 32.47
CA PHE A 54 -6.53 -2.01 31.23
C PHE A 54 -7.43 -2.74 30.23
N THR A 55 -8.17 -1.97 29.43
CA THR A 55 -9.06 -2.46 28.36
C THR A 55 -8.69 -1.79 27.03
N ARG A 56 -9.00 -2.45 25.91
CA ARG A 56 -8.73 -1.96 24.53
C ARG A 56 -7.26 -1.67 24.25
N LEU A 57 -6.37 -2.54 24.75
CA LEU A 57 -4.95 -2.45 24.49
C LEU A 57 -4.63 -2.82 23.03
N SER A 58 -3.62 -2.17 22.45
CA SER A 58 -3.00 -2.64 21.22
C SER A 58 -2.28 -3.97 21.47
N PRO A 59 -2.11 -4.85 20.46
CA PRO A 59 -1.37 -6.11 20.64
C PRO A 59 0.07 -5.89 21.15
N SER A 60 0.70 -4.77 20.78
CA SER A 60 2.03 -4.38 21.24
C SER A 60 2.00 -4.01 22.72
N ASP A 61 1.11 -3.12 23.14
CA ASP A 61 0.98 -2.71 24.55
C ASP A 61 0.59 -3.88 25.44
N ALA A 62 -0.32 -4.74 24.99
CA ALA A 62 -0.70 -5.96 25.70
C ALA A 62 0.50 -6.89 25.91
N SER A 63 1.37 -7.05 24.91
CA SER A 63 2.57 -7.88 25.03
C SER A 63 3.59 -7.31 26.03
N GLU A 64 3.78 -6.00 26.06
CA GLU A 64 4.70 -5.33 26.98
C GLU A 64 4.16 -5.33 28.42
N ILE A 65 2.86 -5.08 28.60
CA ILE A 65 2.20 -5.17 29.92
C ILE A 65 2.28 -6.61 30.46
N VAL A 66 2.02 -7.62 29.62
CA VAL A 66 2.15 -9.03 30.02
C VAL A 66 3.59 -9.37 30.38
N ALA A 67 4.59 -8.83 29.66
CA ALA A 67 5.99 -9.03 29.99
C ALA A 67 6.35 -8.42 31.36
N ALA A 68 5.91 -7.20 31.63
CA ALA A 68 6.11 -6.52 32.92
C ALA A 68 5.39 -7.22 34.09
N LEU A 69 4.17 -7.74 33.85
CA LEU A 69 3.43 -8.53 34.85
C LEU A 69 4.12 -9.85 35.16
N ARG A 70 4.68 -10.51 34.14
CA ARG A 70 5.46 -11.74 34.31
C ARG A 70 6.75 -11.49 35.08
N GLU A 71 7.45 -10.40 34.78
CA GLU A 71 8.67 -10.00 35.48
C GLU A 71 8.42 -9.65 36.96
N SER A 72 7.30 -8.99 37.25
CA SER A 72 6.86 -8.69 38.62
C SER A 72 6.20 -9.85 39.36
N GLY A 73 6.02 -11.01 38.69
CA GLY A 73 5.45 -12.22 39.30
C GLY A 73 3.95 -12.13 39.59
N VAL A 74 3.25 -11.19 38.97
CA VAL A 74 1.82 -10.96 39.19
C VAL A 74 0.99 -11.92 38.34
N PRO A 75 0.05 -12.68 38.93
CA PRO A 75 -0.84 -13.55 38.16
C PRO A 75 -1.79 -12.71 37.30
N TYR A 76 -1.93 -13.07 36.03
CA TYR A 76 -2.73 -12.33 35.05
C TYR A 76 -3.60 -13.25 34.20
N LEU A 77 -4.72 -12.72 33.70
CA LEU A 77 -5.58 -13.35 32.71
C LEU A 77 -5.79 -12.41 31.52
N LEU A 78 -5.90 -12.98 30.32
CA LEU A 78 -6.19 -12.24 29.09
C LEU A 78 -7.65 -12.48 28.71
N ALA A 79 -8.39 -11.41 28.44
CA ALA A 79 -9.75 -11.45 27.90
C ALA A 79 -9.82 -10.65 26.58
N ASP A 80 -10.98 -10.71 25.92
CA ASP A 80 -11.27 -9.96 24.68
C ASP A 80 -10.19 -10.16 23.60
N ASN A 81 -9.83 -11.43 23.33
CA ASN A 81 -8.77 -11.81 22.39
C ASN A 81 -7.39 -11.18 22.68
N GLY A 82 -7.09 -10.90 23.95
CA GLY A 82 -5.81 -10.35 24.38
C GLY A 82 -5.74 -8.83 24.41
N THR A 83 -6.86 -8.13 24.21
CA THR A 83 -6.95 -6.66 24.32
C THR A 83 -7.29 -6.17 25.73
N THR A 84 -7.64 -7.09 26.64
CA THR A 84 -7.93 -6.78 28.05
C THR A 84 -7.05 -7.65 28.95
N VAL A 85 -6.39 -7.01 29.93
CA VAL A 85 -5.53 -7.69 30.92
C VAL A 85 -6.16 -7.58 32.30
N LEU A 86 -6.43 -8.72 32.94
CA LEU A 86 -7.01 -8.82 34.27
C LEU A 86 -5.98 -9.30 35.29
N VAL A 87 -6.08 -8.78 36.51
CA VAL A 87 -5.20 -9.05 37.66
C VAL A 87 -6.08 -9.21 38.91
N PRO A 88 -5.65 -9.93 39.96
CA PRO A 88 -6.40 -10.01 41.22
C PRO A 88 -6.73 -8.63 41.78
N GLU A 89 -7.97 -8.43 42.24
CA GLU A 89 -8.49 -7.16 42.76
C GLU A 89 -7.55 -6.51 43.81
N GLU A 90 -6.98 -7.33 44.69
CA GLU A 90 -6.08 -6.90 45.76
C GLU A 90 -4.81 -6.20 45.25
N GLN A 91 -4.36 -6.47 44.02
CA GLN A 91 -3.10 -5.98 43.46
C GLN A 91 -3.29 -4.94 42.33
N VAL A 92 -4.53 -4.59 41.98
CA VAL A 92 -4.84 -3.73 40.82
C VAL A 92 -4.16 -2.36 40.93
N TYR A 93 -4.20 -1.72 42.10
CA TYR A 93 -3.64 -0.38 42.28
C TYR A 93 -2.11 -0.37 42.26
N ASP A 94 -1.48 -1.34 42.91
CA ASP A 94 -0.02 -1.48 42.93
C ASP A 94 0.52 -1.79 41.52
N VAL A 95 -0.18 -2.65 40.80
CA VAL A 95 0.15 -2.98 39.41
C VAL A 95 0.00 -1.76 38.49
N ARG A 96 -1.07 -0.97 38.64
CA ARG A 96 -1.23 0.28 37.87
C ARG A 96 -0.10 1.27 38.16
N LEU A 97 0.28 1.42 39.43
CA LEU A 97 1.35 2.34 39.82
C LEU A 97 2.70 1.88 39.28
N ASN A 98 2.99 0.57 39.35
CA ASN A 98 4.22 -0.02 38.83
C ASN A 98 4.31 0.08 37.29
N LEU A 99 3.22 -0.22 36.58
CA LEU A 99 3.16 -0.11 35.12
C LEU A 99 3.28 1.36 34.68
N ALA A 100 2.63 2.29 35.39
CA ALA A 100 2.78 3.72 35.12
C ALA A 100 4.22 4.21 35.34
N GLY A 101 4.90 3.72 36.38
CA GLY A 101 6.33 4.01 36.61
C GLY A 101 7.25 3.52 35.50
N GLN A 102 6.83 2.50 34.74
CA GLN A 102 7.53 1.98 33.56
C GLN A 102 7.07 2.63 32.25
N GLY A 103 6.13 3.58 32.29
CA GLY A 103 5.57 4.23 31.10
C GLY A 103 4.65 3.33 30.27
N LEU A 104 4.03 2.33 30.90
CA LEU A 104 3.07 1.42 30.27
C LEU A 104 1.62 1.75 30.68
N PRO A 105 0.65 1.68 29.75
CA PRO A 105 0.82 1.50 28.31
C PRO A 105 1.49 2.72 27.67
N ARG A 106 2.28 2.52 26.61
CA ARG A 106 2.97 3.63 25.90
C ARG A 106 2.00 4.58 25.17
N GLY A 107 0.72 4.22 25.15
CA GLY A 107 -0.35 5.00 24.57
C GLY A 107 -0.50 4.72 23.08
N GLY A 108 -1.74 4.74 22.61
CA GLY A 108 -2.04 4.75 21.19
C GLY A 108 -1.55 6.05 20.54
N VAL A 109 -1.76 6.16 19.23
CA VAL A 109 -1.46 7.39 18.49
C VAL A 109 -2.22 8.54 19.14
N VAL A 110 -1.49 9.56 19.58
CA VAL A 110 -2.01 10.72 20.31
C VAL A 110 -2.59 11.73 19.31
N GLY A 111 -3.90 11.97 19.33
CA GLY A 111 -4.60 12.87 18.41
C GLY A 111 -4.96 14.20 19.06
N PHE A 112 -6.08 14.80 18.64
CA PHE A 112 -6.56 16.07 19.21
C PHE A 112 -7.08 15.96 20.65
N GLU A 113 -7.14 14.76 21.23
CA GLU A 113 -7.58 14.56 22.62
C GLU A 113 -6.69 15.31 23.63
N ILE A 114 -5.42 15.57 23.29
CA ILE A 114 -4.47 16.32 24.15
C ILE A 114 -4.89 17.76 24.44
N PHE A 115 -5.80 18.32 23.64
CA PHE A 115 -6.32 19.67 23.85
C PHE A 115 -7.42 19.72 24.90
N LEU A 116 -7.98 18.58 25.28
CA LEU A 116 -8.97 18.49 26.36
C LEU A 116 -8.30 18.69 27.74
N GLU A 117 -7.00 18.43 27.83
CA GLU A 117 -6.21 18.67 29.03
C GLU A 117 -5.73 20.12 29.09
N THR A 118 -6.39 20.91 29.93
CA THR A 118 -6.07 22.34 30.09
C THR A 118 -4.84 22.49 31.00
N ALA A 119 -3.71 22.89 30.42
CA ALA A 119 -2.52 23.28 31.18
C ALA A 119 -2.53 24.80 31.42
N LEU A 120 -2.58 25.21 32.69
CA LEU A 120 -2.43 26.62 33.07
C LEU A 120 -0.99 27.08 32.77
N GLY A 121 -0.84 28.20 32.04
CA GLY A 121 0.47 28.76 31.70
C GLY A 121 1.09 28.30 30.37
N ALA A 122 0.32 27.63 29.50
CA ALA A 122 0.83 27.19 28.19
C ALA A 122 1.16 28.38 27.26
N THR A 123 2.34 28.35 26.65
CA THR A 123 2.77 29.37 25.68
C THR A 123 2.19 29.11 24.29
N ASP A 124 2.27 30.10 23.40
CA ASP A 124 1.84 29.96 22.00
C ASP A 124 2.67 28.88 21.27
N PHE A 125 3.96 28.78 21.59
CA PHE A 125 4.84 27.73 21.10
C PHE A 125 4.38 26.34 21.56
N ASP A 126 4.02 26.17 22.83
CA ASP A 126 3.50 24.90 23.34
C ASP A 126 2.21 24.48 22.62
N ARG A 127 1.32 25.45 22.35
CA ARG A 127 0.08 25.18 21.60
C ARG A 127 0.38 24.76 20.16
N GLN A 128 1.37 25.38 19.50
CA GLN A 128 1.77 25.01 18.15
C GLN A 128 2.38 23.59 18.09
N VAL A 129 3.26 23.25 19.03
CA VAL A 129 3.86 21.92 19.12
C VAL A 129 2.80 20.85 19.36
N ARG A 130 1.86 21.11 20.30
CA ARG A 130 0.72 20.23 20.55
C ARG A 130 -0.16 20.08 19.31
N TYR A 131 -0.46 21.16 18.60
CA TYR A 131 -1.25 21.12 17.37
C TYR A 131 -0.59 20.23 16.32
N ASN A 132 0.71 20.41 16.08
CA ASN A 132 1.47 19.59 15.14
C ASN A 132 1.50 18.11 15.54
N MET A 133 1.67 17.82 16.83
CA MET A 133 1.67 16.45 17.35
C MET A 133 0.30 15.79 17.16
N ALA A 134 -0.79 16.49 17.48
CA ALA A 134 -2.14 16.01 17.28
C ALA A 134 -2.46 15.77 15.80
N LEU A 135 -2.05 16.68 14.91
CA LEU A 135 -2.23 16.55 13.47
C LEU A 135 -1.50 15.34 12.90
N GLN A 136 -0.25 15.11 13.31
CA GLN A 136 0.52 13.91 12.95
C GLN A 136 -0.20 12.64 13.43
N GLY A 137 -0.80 12.69 14.61
CA GLY A 137 -1.59 11.61 15.16
C GLY A 137 -2.85 11.28 14.36
N GLU A 138 -3.66 12.29 14.04
CA GLU A 138 -4.88 12.09 13.24
C GLU A 138 -4.58 11.59 11.83
N LEU A 139 -3.55 12.13 11.18
CA LEU A 139 -3.10 11.66 9.87
C LEU A 139 -2.66 10.20 9.94
N THR A 140 -1.93 9.84 10.99
CA THR A 140 -1.51 8.45 11.22
C THR A 140 -2.73 7.53 11.39
N ARG A 141 -3.75 7.92 12.16
CA ARG A 141 -4.98 7.14 12.33
C ARG A 141 -5.72 6.96 11.01
N THR A 142 -5.88 8.04 10.26
CA THR A 142 -6.57 8.02 8.96
C THR A 142 -5.86 7.11 7.96
N ILE A 143 -4.52 7.17 7.88
CA ILE A 143 -3.76 6.32 6.96
C ILE A 143 -3.82 4.83 7.37
N ARG A 144 -3.91 4.53 8.67
CA ARG A 144 -4.07 3.15 9.17
C ARG A 144 -5.41 2.52 8.80
N GLU A 145 -6.42 3.30 8.47
CA GLU A 145 -7.72 2.79 8.01
C GLU A 145 -7.64 2.15 6.61
N LEU A 146 -6.56 2.40 5.85
CA LEU A 146 -6.35 1.76 4.56
C LEU A 146 -6.05 0.26 4.73
N ASP A 147 -6.79 -0.60 4.02
CA ASP A 147 -6.70 -2.07 4.15
C ASP A 147 -5.28 -2.64 4.01
N ALA A 148 -4.46 -2.07 3.13
CA ALA A 148 -3.10 -2.52 2.87
C ALA A 148 -2.10 -2.12 3.97
N VAL A 149 -2.46 -1.14 4.80
CA VAL A 149 -1.62 -0.57 5.85
C VAL A 149 -1.87 -1.32 7.17
N GLN A 150 -0.79 -1.78 7.81
CA GLN A 150 -0.82 -2.35 9.15
C GLN A 150 -0.54 -1.28 10.20
N ASP A 151 0.45 -0.44 9.93
CA ASP A 151 0.84 0.68 10.78
C ASP A 151 1.36 1.83 9.90
N ALA A 152 1.27 3.06 10.41
CA ALA A 152 1.77 4.26 9.76
C ALA A 152 2.40 5.18 10.80
N ARG A 153 3.35 6.01 10.37
CA ARG A 153 3.90 7.10 11.17
C ARG A 153 4.11 8.31 10.28
N VAL A 154 3.60 9.46 10.71
CA VAL A 154 3.71 10.72 9.97
C VAL A 154 4.56 11.70 10.76
N HIS A 155 5.57 12.27 10.11
CA HIS A 155 6.40 13.34 10.66
C HIS A 155 6.28 14.56 9.76
N ILE A 156 5.90 15.69 10.34
CA ILE A 156 5.73 16.96 9.64
C ILE A 156 6.74 17.96 10.21
N VAL A 157 7.43 18.67 9.32
CA VAL A 157 8.36 19.74 9.65
C VAL A 157 7.82 21.04 9.06
N ILE A 158 7.34 21.92 9.94
CA ILE A 158 6.88 23.27 9.58
C ILE A 158 7.95 24.27 10.06
N PRO A 159 8.59 25.03 9.15
CA PRO A 159 9.60 26.02 9.53
C PRO A 159 8.97 27.26 10.19
N GLU A 160 9.73 27.92 11.05
CA GLU A 160 9.32 29.16 11.72
C GLU A 160 9.31 30.35 10.75
N ARG A 161 8.25 31.16 10.79
CA ARG A 161 8.13 32.37 9.98
C ARG A 161 9.04 33.47 10.55
N ARG A 162 10.02 33.93 9.77
CA ARG A 162 10.92 35.04 10.15
C ARG A 162 10.52 36.29 9.37
N LEU A 163 10.19 37.38 10.07
CA LEU A 163 9.70 38.64 9.49
C LEU A 163 10.67 39.33 8.49
N PHE A 164 11.92 38.86 8.39
CA PHE A 164 12.96 39.44 7.52
C PHE A 164 13.73 38.40 6.68
N ALA A 165 13.26 37.15 6.59
CA ALA A 165 13.88 36.16 5.71
C ALA A 165 13.36 36.35 4.27
N ARG A 166 14.28 36.45 3.31
CA ARG A 166 13.93 36.51 1.87
C ARG A 166 13.51 35.14 1.32
N ASP A 167 13.96 34.07 1.97
CA ASP A 167 13.67 32.68 1.57
C ASP A 167 12.97 31.95 2.73
N GLU A 168 11.66 31.74 2.60
CA GLU A 168 10.88 30.87 3.49
C GLU A 168 11.02 29.44 2.96
N ARG A 169 11.55 28.51 3.76
CA ARG A 169 11.66 27.11 3.35
C ARG A 169 10.24 26.51 3.32
N PRO A 170 9.89 25.68 2.31
CA PRO A 170 8.60 25.03 2.31
C PRO A 170 8.51 23.99 3.44
N PRO A 171 7.32 23.76 4.02
CA PRO A 171 7.05 22.62 4.89
C PRO A 171 7.38 21.30 4.20
N THR A 172 7.80 20.30 4.98
CA THR A 172 8.09 18.95 4.46
C THR A 172 7.44 17.89 5.35
N ALA A 173 7.14 16.74 4.78
CA ALA A 173 6.61 15.61 5.54
C ALA A 173 7.24 14.28 5.11
N SER A 174 7.36 13.37 6.07
CA SER A 174 7.71 11.98 5.82
C SER A 174 6.67 11.05 6.41
N VAL A 175 6.27 10.07 5.62
CA VAL A 175 5.28 9.06 5.97
C VAL A 175 5.95 7.70 5.88
N PHE A 176 6.06 7.03 7.02
CA PHE A 176 6.50 5.64 7.08
C PHE A 176 5.28 4.72 7.12
N LEU A 177 5.27 3.69 6.27
CA LEU A 177 4.19 2.73 6.16
C LEU A 177 4.69 1.31 6.46
N GLN A 178 4.10 0.68 7.46
CA GLN A 178 4.18 -0.75 7.66
C GLN A 178 3.05 -1.41 6.88
N LEU A 179 3.39 -2.09 5.78
CA LEU A 179 2.40 -2.80 4.98
C LEU A 179 2.12 -4.18 5.57
N ARG A 180 0.89 -4.68 5.37
CA ARG A 180 0.54 -6.06 5.72
C ARG A 180 1.38 -7.05 4.89
N PRO A 181 1.65 -8.27 5.40
CA PRO A 181 2.41 -9.28 4.66
C PRO A 181 1.79 -9.56 3.29
N GLY A 182 2.59 -9.40 2.22
CA GLY A 182 2.15 -9.62 0.83
C GLY A 182 1.30 -8.51 0.22
N ALA A 183 0.96 -7.46 0.97
CA ALA A 183 0.23 -6.30 0.43
C ALA A 183 1.17 -5.36 -0.33
N GLN A 184 0.65 -4.75 -1.39
CA GLN A 184 1.32 -3.69 -2.15
C GLN A 184 0.35 -2.54 -2.34
N LEU A 185 0.85 -1.30 -2.26
CA LEU A 185 0.06 -0.12 -2.51
C LEU A 185 0.04 0.20 -4.01
N THR A 186 -1.11 0.58 -4.53
CA THR A 186 -1.23 1.06 -5.90
C THR A 186 -0.71 2.50 -6.03
N PRO A 187 -0.26 2.94 -7.23
CA PRO A 187 0.14 4.33 -7.45
C PRO A 187 -0.97 5.36 -7.16
N SER A 188 -2.24 4.96 -7.28
CA SER A 188 -3.38 5.81 -6.90
C SER A 188 -3.53 5.95 -5.38
N GLN A 189 -3.31 4.87 -4.62
CA GLN A 189 -3.32 4.93 -3.15
C GLN A 189 -2.17 5.78 -2.62
N ILE A 190 -0.96 5.65 -3.20
CA ILE A 190 0.21 6.45 -2.81
C ILE A 190 -0.05 7.94 -3.09
N ARG A 191 -0.63 8.29 -4.25
CA ARG A 191 -1.10 9.66 -4.56
C ARG A 191 -2.13 10.15 -3.54
N GLY A 192 -3.12 9.32 -3.21
CA GLY A 192 -4.13 9.64 -2.21
C GLY A 192 -3.52 10.00 -0.85
N ILE A 193 -2.57 9.19 -0.37
CA ILE A 193 -1.85 9.43 0.89
C ILE A 193 -1.07 10.75 0.83
N ALA A 194 -0.32 10.98 -0.26
CA ALA A 194 0.46 12.22 -0.42
C ALA A 194 -0.43 13.47 -0.44
N HIS A 195 -1.54 13.43 -1.19
CA HIS A 195 -2.49 14.55 -1.24
C HIS A 195 -3.22 14.76 0.09
N LEU A 196 -3.58 13.69 0.81
CA LEU A 196 -4.20 13.78 2.13
C LEU A 196 -3.27 14.54 3.09
N VAL A 197 -1.99 14.15 3.15
CA VAL A 197 -1.00 14.79 4.04
C VAL A 197 -0.74 16.22 3.60
N ALA A 198 -0.50 16.46 2.31
CA ALA A 198 -0.24 17.79 1.78
C ALA A 198 -1.39 18.77 2.03
N ARG A 199 -2.64 18.34 1.82
CA ARG A 199 -3.82 19.20 2.06
C ARG A 199 -4.16 19.40 3.53
N SER A 200 -3.61 18.57 4.41
CA SER A 200 -3.82 18.70 5.86
C SER A 200 -2.83 19.63 6.55
N VAL A 201 -1.77 20.04 5.85
CA VAL A 201 -0.72 20.93 6.38
C VAL A 201 -0.65 22.19 5.52
N GLU A 202 -0.72 23.35 6.16
CA GLU A 202 -0.65 24.64 5.46
C GLU A 202 0.68 24.78 4.71
N GLY A 203 0.61 25.11 3.41
CA GLY A 203 1.79 25.35 2.57
C GLY A 203 2.58 24.09 2.20
N LEU A 204 2.12 22.89 2.55
CA LEU A 204 2.77 21.64 2.16
C LEU A 204 2.32 21.20 0.76
N GLU A 205 3.26 21.05 -0.16
CA GLU A 205 3.01 20.51 -1.49
C GLU A 205 3.14 18.97 -1.49
N PRO A 206 2.37 18.23 -2.31
CA PRO A 206 2.44 16.76 -2.38
C PRO A 206 3.83 16.21 -2.71
N GLU A 207 4.65 17.02 -3.37
CA GLU A 207 6.00 16.68 -3.82
C GLU A 207 7.01 16.70 -2.67
N ASN A 208 6.72 17.49 -1.63
CA ASN A 208 7.50 17.58 -0.40
C ASN A 208 7.09 16.52 0.63
N VAL A 209 6.27 15.53 0.21
CA VAL A 209 5.86 14.37 1.02
C VAL A 209 6.63 13.14 0.55
N THR A 210 7.49 12.62 1.43
CA THR A 210 8.22 11.37 1.18
C THR A 210 7.51 10.19 1.84
N ILE A 211 7.13 9.18 1.06
CA ILE A 211 6.45 7.97 1.55
C ILE A 211 7.42 6.79 1.42
N VAL A 212 7.67 6.08 2.52
CA VAL A 212 8.61 4.96 2.60
C VAL A 212 7.91 3.73 3.19
N ASP A 213 8.17 2.55 2.64
CA ASP A 213 7.67 1.30 3.18
C ASP A 213 8.64 0.64 4.19
N ASN A 214 8.16 -0.41 4.86
CA ASN A 214 8.94 -1.22 5.80
C ASN A 214 10.09 -2.04 5.17
N ARG A 215 10.20 -2.07 3.84
CA ARG A 215 11.30 -2.69 3.09
C ARG A 215 12.37 -1.66 2.69
N GLY A 216 12.18 -0.39 3.04
CA GLY A 216 13.09 0.70 2.71
C GLY A 216 12.92 1.23 1.28
N GLN A 217 11.82 0.90 0.61
CA GLN A 217 11.49 1.42 -0.71
C GLN A 217 10.78 2.77 -0.58
N VAL A 218 11.30 3.79 -1.27
CA VAL A 218 10.60 5.06 -1.42
C VAL A 218 9.50 4.89 -2.46
N LEU A 219 8.25 5.05 -2.02
CA LEU A 219 7.07 4.90 -2.86
C LEU A 219 6.66 6.21 -3.54
N SER A 220 7.09 7.36 -3.02
CA SER A 220 6.70 8.70 -3.51
C SER A 220 7.63 9.29 -4.57
N ASP A 221 8.69 8.60 -5.00
CA ASP A 221 9.67 9.16 -5.96
C ASP A 221 9.01 9.59 -7.28
N PHE A 222 7.97 8.88 -7.71
CA PHE A 222 7.23 9.23 -8.91
C PHE A 222 6.45 10.56 -8.76
N LEU A 223 6.17 11.05 -7.55
CA LEU A 223 5.51 12.34 -7.29
C LEU A 223 6.48 13.51 -7.46
N ARG A 224 7.70 13.40 -6.91
CA ARG A 224 8.78 14.38 -7.16
C ARG A 224 9.17 14.40 -8.62
N THR A 225 9.27 13.21 -9.22
CA THR A 225 9.53 13.09 -10.64
C THR A 225 8.39 13.76 -11.40
N ALA A 226 7.11 13.46 -11.14
CA ALA A 226 5.97 14.11 -11.80
C ALA A 226 5.95 15.64 -11.74
N SER A 227 6.43 16.28 -10.65
CA SER A 227 6.53 17.75 -10.54
C SER A 227 7.76 18.35 -11.21
N ILE A 228 8.94 17.74 -11.05
CA ILE A 228 10.14 18.14 -11.82
C ILE A 228 9.88 17.99 -13.33
N LEU A 229 8.99 17.06 -13.68
CA LEU A 229 8.49 16.80 -15.01
C LEU A 229 7.31 17.67 -15.45
N ASP A 230 6.65 18.39 -14.54
CA ASP A 230 5.67 19.45 -14.86
C ASP A 230 6.40 20.71 -15.40
N GLY A 231 7.67 20.89 -15.01
CA GLY A 231 8.60 21.85 -15.63
C GLY A 231 9.35 21.32 -16.87
N MET A 232 9.42 20.00 -17.07
CA MET A 232 10.16 19.36 -18.18
C MET A 232 9.57 17.97 -18.55
N ASP A 233 8.49 17.99 -19.32
CA ASP A 233 7.81 17.01 -20.21
C ASP A 233 8.13 15.49 -20.23
N SER A 234 8.87 14.88 -19.28
CA SER A 234 9.16 13.43 -19.30
C SER A 234 8.12 12.57 -18.57
N ALA A 235 7.22 13.16 -17.77
CA ALA A 235 6.01 12.49 -17.27
C ALA A 235 5.00 12.36 -18.41
N GLY A 236 4.97 13.37 -19.30
CA GLY A 236 4.34 13.28 -20.61
C GLY A 236 4.89 12.11 -21.42
N VAL A 237 6.22 11.91 -21.49
CA VAL A 237 6.81 10.78 -22.23
C VAL A 237 6.38 9.41 -21.68
N ALA A 238 6.41 9.20 -20.36
CA ALA A 238 5.97 7.92 -19.78
C ALA A 238 4.47 7.66 -20.02
N ALA A 239 3.62 8.69 -19.86
CA ALA A 239 2.19 8.59 -20.13
C ALA A 239 1.89 8.41 -21.64
N ARG A 240 2.61 9.10 -22.53
CA ARG A 240 2.54 8.93 -24.01
C ARG A 240 2.91 7.49 -24.40
N MET A 241 3.97 6.95 -23.81
CA MET A 241 4.39 5.57 -24.05
C MET A 241 3.38 4.54 -23.51
N GLU A 242 2.75 4.82 -22.35
CA GLU A 242 1.68 3.98 -21.83
C GLU A 242 0.43 4.01 -22.70
N LEU A 243 0.02 5.18 -23.17
CA LEU A 243 -1.10 5.36 -24.09
C LEU A 243 -0.84 4.64 -25.42
N GLN A 244 0.37 4.79 -25.97
CA GLN A 244 0.78 4.07 -27.17
C GLN A 244 0.65 2.55 -26.97
N ARG A 245 1.21 2.00 -25.90
CA ARG A 245 1.11 0.57 -25.60
C ARG A 245 -0.33 0.11 -25.35
N ALA A 246 -1.17 0.95 -24.76
CA ALA A 246 -2.58 0.63 -24.52
C ALA A 246 -3.35 0.51 -25.84
N TYR A 247 -3.12 1.44 -26.76
CA TYR A 247 -3.70 1.43 -28.10
C TYR A 247 -3.19 0.25 -28.94
N GLU A 248 -1.88 -0.02 -28.90
CA GLU A 248 -1.28 -1.20 -29.56
C GLU A 248 -1.94 -2.50 -29.07
N ARG A 249 -2.07 -2.69 -27.75
CA ARG A 249 -2.76 -3.86 -27.17
C ARG A 249 -4.21 -3.97 -27.58
N GLU A 250 -4.92 -2.84 -27.66
CA GLU A 250 -6.32 -2.83 -28.11
C GLU A 250 -6.45 -3.32 -29.56
N LEU A 251 -5.61 -2.81 -30.46
CA LEU A 251 -5.57 -3.25 -31.85
C LEU A 251 -5.16 -4.72 -31.97
N GLU A 252 -4.16 -5.16 -31.21
CA GLU A 252 -3.74 -6.56 -31.14
C GLU A 252 -4.91 -7.48 -30.76
N LEU A 253 -5.64 -7.15 -29.69
CA LEU A 253 -6.78 -7.95 -29.22
C LEU A 253 -7.93 -7.99 -30.22
N ARG A 254 -8.23 -6.86 -30.88
CA ARG A 254 -9.27 -6.79 -31.91
C ARG A 254 -8.96 -7.70 -33.10
N VAL A 255 -7.73 -7.65 -33.61
CA VAL A 255 -7.33 -8.51 -34.74
C VAL A 255 -7.17 -9.96 -34.31
N GLN A 256 -6.59 -10.22 -33.14
CA GLN A 256 -6.45 -11.57 -32.62
C GLN A 256 -7.80 -12.23 -32.44
N SER A 257 -8.76 -11.58 -31.78
CA SER A 257 -10.11 -12.13 -31.58
C SER A 257 -10.85 -12.39 -32.90
N MET A 258 -10.69 -11.52 -33.90
CA MET A 258 -11.24 -11.73 -35.25
C MET A 258 -10.65 -12.98 -35.91
N LEU A 259 -9.32 -13.16 -35.86
CA LEU A 259 -8.64 -14.30 -36.48
C LEU A 259 -8.90 -15.60 -35.71
N GLU A 260 -8.92 -15.55 -34.37
CA GLU A 260 -9.22 -16.71 -33.53
C GLU A 260 -10.67 -17.20 -33.69
N ALA A 261 -11.63 -16.30 -33.99
CA ALA A 261 -13.00 -16.70 -34.30
C ALA A 261 -13.10 -17.59 -35.56
N VAL A 262 -12.16 -17.44 -36.49
CA VAL A 262 -12.12 -18.21 -37.74
C VAL A 262 -11.22 -19.44 -37.63
N TYR A 263 -10.02 -19.28 -37.05
CA TYR A 263 -8.99 -20.32 -37.03
C TYR A 263 -8.95 -21.14 -35.73
N GLY A 264 -9.54 -20.64 -34.66
CA GLY A 264 -9.53 -21.25 -33.32
C GLY A 264 -8.63 -20.52 -32.32
N PRO A 265 -8.87 -20.70 -31.01
CA PRO A 265 -8.14 -19.98 -29.96
C PRO A 265 -6.66 -20.35 -29.96
N GLY A 266 -5.78 -19.35 -29.82
CA GLY A 266 -4.33 -19.56 -29.74
C GLY A 266 -3.64 -19.89 -31.07
N ARG A 267 -4.35 -19.82 -32.21
CA ARG A 267 -3.78 -20.07 -33.56
C ARG A 267 -3.37 -18.81 -34.31
N ALA A 268 -3.52 -17.64 -33.69
CA ALA A 268 -3.10 -16.37 -34.26
C ALA A 268 -2.26 -15.59 -33.25
N ILE A 269 -1.11 -15.07 -33.69
CA ILE A 269 -0.29 -14.14 -32.91
C ILE A 269 -0.22 -12.84 -33.71
N VAL A 270 -0.68 -11.76 -33.10
CA VAL A 270 -0.67 -10.43 -33.71
C VAL A 270 0.25 -9.52 -32.91
N ARG A 271 1.07 -8.75 -33.61
CA ARG A 271 1.86 -7.65 -33.03
C ARG A 271 1.59 -6.38 -33.81
N VAL A 272 1.28 -5.31 -33.08
CA VAL A 272 1.02 -4.00 -33.65
C VAL A 272 1.99 -3.00 -33.05
N ASN A 273 2.66 -2.24 -33.90
CA ASN A 273 3.41 -1.07 -33.49
C ASN A 273 2.75 0.18 -34.09
N ALA A 274 2.43 1.15 -33.24
CA ALA A 274 1.78 2.38 -33.63
C ALA A 274 2.67 3.58 -33.30
N VAL A 275 3.10 4.32 -34.31
CA VAL A 275 3.77 5.61 -34.12
C VAL A 275 2.69 6.68 -34.06
N MET A 276 2.66 7.43 -32.97
CA MET A 276 1.70 8.50 -32.73
C MET A 276 2.39 9.85 -32.62
N ASN A 277 1.75 10.87 -33.18
CA ASN A 277 2.14 12.25 -33.01
C ASN A 277 1.45 12.84 -31.76
N PHE A 278 2.26 13.35 -30.83
CA PHE A 278 1.79 13.99 -29.60
C PHE A 278 2.04 15.50 -29.57
N ASP A 279 2.42 16.07 -30.70
CA ASP A 279 2.67 17.49 -30.84
C ASP A 279 1.32 18.23 -30.83
N ARG A 280 1.28 19.30 -30.05
CA ARG A 280 0.15 20.24 -30.04
C ARG A 280 0.53 21.40 -30.95
N GLU A 281 -0.05 21.42 -32.14
CA GLU A 281 0.14 22.52 -33.08
C GLU A 281 -1.05 23.49 -33.01
N GLU A 282 -0.74 24.78 -32.87
CA GLU A 282 -1.71 25.86 -32.94
C GLU A 282 -1.42 26.69 -34.20
N GLU A 283 -2.29 26.54 -35.20
CA GLU A 283 -2.22 27.29 -36.45
C GLU A 283 -3.21 28.46 -36.37
N ARG A 284 -2.69 29.69 -36.46
CA ARG A 284 -3.50 30.92 -36.52
C ARG A 284 -3.38 31.51 -37.92
N GLU A 285 -4.46 31.41 -38.68
CA GLU A 285 -4.59 32.03 -40.01
C GLU A 285 -5.40 33.33 -39.88
N ASP A 286 -4.76 34.47 -40.13
CA ASP A 286 -5.41 35.78 -40.31
C ASP A 286 -5.53 36.06 -41.81
N ARG A 287 -6.71 35.84 -42.40
CA ARG A 287 -6.97 36.08 -43.82
C ARG A 287 -7.82 37.32 -44.03
N TYR A 288 -7.42 38.16 -45.01
CA TYR A 288 -8.16 39.34 -45.45
C TYR A 288 -8.75 39.11 -46.84
N GLU A 289 -10.08 39.11 -46.94
CA GLU A 289 -10.78 38.91 -48.23
C GLU A 289 -11.64 40.14 -48.58
N PRO A 290 -11.60 40.65 -49.83
CA PRO A 290 -12.45 41.75 -50.26
C PRO A 290 -13.90 41.28 -50.43
N VAL A 291 -14.87 42.15 -50.08
CA VAL A 291 -16.29 41.77 -50.05
C VAL A 291 -16.97 41.94 -51.42
N VAL A 292 -16.46 42.83 -52.29
CA VAL A 292 -17.10 43.16 -53.57
C VAL A 292 -16.06 43.40 -54.68
N ARG A 293 -16.10 42.60 -55.77
CA ARG A 293 -15.34 42.84 -57.03
C ARG A 293 -13.84 43.14 -56.82
N ASP A 294 -13.18 42.36 -55.96
CA ASP A 294 -11.76 42.54 -55.61
C ASP A 294 -11.41 43.89 -54.95
N GLN A 295 -12.42 44.63 -54.47
CA GLN A 295 -12.27 45.88 -53.75
C GLN A 295 -12.94 45.77 -52.37
N GLY A 296 -12.31 46.35 -51.34
CA GLY A 296 -12.85 46.41 -49.99
C GLY A 296 -14.11 47.27 -49.91
N ILE A 297 -14.80 47.25 -48.77
CA ILE A 297 -15.94 48.15 -48.54
C ILE A 297 -15.37 49.52 -48.16
N VAL A 298 -15.70 50.58 -48.91
CA VAL A 298 -15.26 51.95 -48.55
C VAL A 298 -15.92 52.35 -47.23
N ARG A 299 -15.11 52.60 -46.20
CA ARG A 299 -15.54 53.10 -44.89
C ARG A 299 -15.61 54.61 -44.85
N SER A 300 -14.61 55.28 -45.42
CA SER A 300 -14.59 56.74 -45.53
C SER A 300 -13.90 57.16 -46.81
N SER A 301 -14.44 58.18 -47.45
CA SER A 301 -13.88 58.80 -48.65
C SER A 301 -13.74 60.29 -48.40
N GLN A 302 -12.54 60.84 -48.61
CA GLN A 302 -12.30 62.27 -48.62
C GLN A 302 -11.81 62.67 -50.00
N ILE A 303 -12.58 63.51 -50.69
CA ILE A 303 -12.26 64.04 -52.01
C ILE A 303 -12.09 65.55 -51.85
N ILE A 304 -10.88 66.06 -52.09
CA ILE A 304 -10.58 67.48 -52.14
C ILE A 304 -10.40 67.85 -53.61
N GLU A 305 -11.32 68.63 -54.15
CA GLU A 305 -11.21 69.21 -55.49
C GLU A 305 -10.97 70.72 -55.35
N GLU A 306 -9.78 71.16 -55.75
CA GLU A 306 -9.45 72.57 -55.94
C GLU A 306 -9.50 72.87 -57.44
N GLN A 307 -10.40 73.76 -57.83
CA GLN A 307 -10.44 74.32 -59.17
C GLN A 307 -10.21 75.82 -59.04
N ALA A 308 -9.12 76.31 -59.63
CA ALA A 308 -8.86 77.73 -59.73
C ALA A 308 -8.84 78.13 -61.20
N THR A 309 -9.78 78.98 -61.58
CA THR A 309 -9.79 79.70 -62.85
C THR A 309 -9.46 81.15 -62.54
N GLY A 310 -8.21 81.55 -62.78
CA GLY A 310 -7.76 82.93 -62.62
C GLY A 310 -7.55 83.56 -63.99
N ALA A 311 -8.28 84.65 -64.27
CA ALA A 311 -7.87 85.58 -65.30
C ALA A 311 -6.70 86.40 -64.74
N GLN A 312 -5.50 86.24 -65.29
CA GLN A 312 -4.37 87.09 -64.96
C GLN A 312 -4.73 88.53 -65.40
N ALA A 313 -5.02 89.42 -64.46
CA ALA A 313 -5.16 90.84 -64.77
C ALA A 313 -3.79 91.38 -65.16
N VAL A 314 -3.52 91.48 -66.47
CA VAL A 314 -2.34 92.18 -66.99
C VAL A 314 -2.50 93.66 -66.62
N ALA A 315 -1.74 94.12 -65.63
CA ALA A 315 -1.60 95.53 -65.31
C ALA A 315 -0.88 96.22 -66.49
N ALA A 316 -1.65 96.63 -67.50
CA ALA A 316 -1.16 97.38 -68.65
C ALA A 316 -1.10 98.88 -68.30
N GLY A 317 0.10 99.36 -67.96
CA GLY A 317 0.46 100.78 -67.96
C GLY A 317 1.93 100.90 -68.39
N VAL A 318 2.37 101.82 -69.25
CA VAL A 318 1.72 102.96 -69.91
C VAL A 318 2.55 103.38 -71.15
N VAL A 319 1.91 104.12 -72.07
CA VAL A 319 2.40 105.09 -73.10
C VAL A 319 3.80 104.98 -73.73
N GLY A 320 3.83 104.94 -75.07
CA GLY A 320 5.01 105.35 -75.85
C GLY A 320 5.00 105.00 -77.34
N VAL A 321 4.38 105.86 -78.15
CA VAL A 321 4.56 106.16 -79.60
C VAL A 321 4.33 105.10 -80.70
N ASP A 322 3.64 105.57 -81.75
CA ASP A 322 3.20 104.87 -82.97
C ASP A 322 4.31 104.20 -83.80
N ALA A 323 4.05 102.96 -84.23
CA ALA A 323 4.63 102.40 -85.45
C ALA A 323 3.68 101.39 -86.10
N ASN A 324 2.96 101.90 -87.09
CA ASN A 324 2.23 101.21 -88.16
C ASN A 324 2.87 99.88 -88.62
N VAL A 325 2.34 98.75 -88.12
CA VAL A 325 2.52 97.41 -88.70
C VAL A 325 1.18 96.65 -88.59
N PRO A 326 0.50 96.31 -89.70
CA PRO A 326 -0.71 95.50 -89.65
C PRO A 326 -0.35 94.02 -89.50
N GLY A 327 -0.92 93.38 -88.48
CA GLY A 327 -0.92 91.93 -88.36
C GLY A 327 -0.17 91.40 -87.15
N TYR A 328 -0.70 91.67 -85.95
CA TYR A 328 -0.67 90.70 -84.86
C TYR A 328 -2.00 90.79 -84.12
N VAL A 329 -2.85 89.77 -84.31
CA VAL A 329 -3.95 89.49 -83.37
C VAL A 329 -3.27 89.01 -82.10
N ALA A 330 -3.29 89.83 -81.05
CA ALA A 330 -2.98 89.36 -79.71
C ALA A 330 -4.10 88.40 -79.31
N ASP A 331 -3.76 87.11 -79.20
CA ASP A 331 -4.66 86.11 -78.65
C ASP A 331 -4.92 86.45 -77.17
N ASP A 332 -6.19 86.65 -76.87
CA ASP A 332 -6.71 87.19 -75.64
C ASP A 332 -6.72 86.09 -74.58
N GLY A 333 -6.11 86.37 -73.43
CA GLY A 333 -6.31 85.62 -72.19
C GLY A 333 -5.98 84.13 -72.23
N GLN A 334 -4.70 83.77 -72.09
CA GLN A 334 -4.34 82.41 -71.65
C GLN A 334 -4.85 82.23 -70.21
N THR A 335 -6.07 81.71 -70.09
CA THR A 335 -6.71 81.35 -68.82
C THR A 335 -6.03 80.08 -68.31
N GLY A 336 -5.16 80.23 -67.32
CA GLY A 336 -4.57 79.10 -66.63
C GLY A 336 -5.63 78.42 -65.76
N SER A 337 -6.05 77.21 -66.12
CA SER A 337 -6.88 76.37 -65.26
C SER A 337 -5.98 75.52 -64.37
N PHE A 338 -6.05 75.72 -63.05
CA PHE A 338 -5.45 74.80 -62.09
C PHE A 338 -6.53 73.88 -61.55
N SER A 339 -6.35 72.57 -61.71
CA SER A 339 -7.20 71.55 -61.11
C SER A 339 -6.33 70.63 -60.28
N ARG A 340 -6.65 70.50 -58.99
CA ARG A 340 -6.07 69.51 -58.10
C ARG A 340 -7.21 68.68 -57.52
N ARG A 341 -7.13 67.36 -57.73
CA ARG A 341 -8.02 66.39 -57.09
C ARG A 341 -7.18 65.46 -56.22
N GLU A 342 -7.50 65.44 -54.93
CA GLU A 342 -6.89 64.55 -53.95
C GLU A 342 -7.99 63.64 -53.38
N GLU A 343 -7.79 62.33 -53.45
CA GLU A 343 -8.78 61.32 -53.08
C GLU A 343 -8.16 60.33 -52.09
N ILE A 344 -8.70 60.28 -50.86
CA ILE A 344 -8.30 59.37 -49.79
C ILE A 344 -9.46 58.41 -49.54
N LEU A 345 -9.27 57.12 -49.86
CA LEU A 345 -10.24 56.06 -49.64
C LEU A 345 -9.75 55.12 -48.53
N ASN A 346 -10.51 55.01 -47.45
CA ASN A 346 -10.28 54.00 -46.42
C ASN A 346 -11.24 52.84 -46.64
N PHE A 347 -10.69 51.63 -46.68
CA PHE A 347 -11.46 50.40 -46.88
C PHE A 347 -11.53 49.60 -45.57
N GLU A 348 -12.68 48.98 -45.31
CA GLU A 348 -12.82 47.88 -44.36
C GLU A 348 -12.72 46.56 -45.13
N LEU A 349 -11.87 45.67 -44.63
CA LEU A 349 -11.64 44.32 -45.17
C LEU A 349 -12.27 43.32 -44.21
N ASN A 350 -12.81 42.22 -44.73
CA ASN A 350 -13.20 41.12 -43.85
C ASN A 350 -11.94 40.51 -43.26
N ARG A 351 -11.88 40.40 -41.93
CA ARG A 351 -10.87 39.61 -41.23
C ARG A 351 -11.47 38.27 -40.87
N ILE A 352 -10.97 37.21 -41.47
CA ILE A 352 -11.30 35.84 -41.10
C ILE A 352 -10.15 35.35 -40.23
N GLU A 353 -10.40 35.26 -38.93
CA GLU A 353 -9.48 34.67 -37.98
C GLU A 353 -9.85 33.19 -37.78
N ARG A 354 -8.94 32.30 -38.18
CA ARG A 354 -9.09 30.85 -37.97
C ARG A 354 -8.00 30.39 -37.02
N VAL A 355 -8.43 29.96 -35.83
CA VAL A 355 -7.57 29.26 -34.88
C VAL A 355 -7.85 27.76 -35.02
N ARG A 356 -6.87 27.01 -35.51
CA ARG A 356 -6.91 25.56 -35.59
C ARG A 356 -5.96 25.00 -34.53
N ILE A 357 -6.54 24.30 -33.56
CA ILE A 357 -5.78 23.56 -32.55
C ILE A 357 -5.79 22.10 -32.97
N GLN A 358 -4.63 21.57 -33.35
CA GLN A 358 -4.49 20.15 -33.62
C GLN A 358 -4.32 19.41 -32.30
N ALA A 359 -5.27 18.50 -32.02
CA ALA A 359 -5.23 17.69 -30.82
C ALA A 359 -4.11 16.64 -30.93
N PRO A 360 -3.29 16.45 -29.89
CA PRO A 360 -2.28 15.40 -29.87
C PRO A 360 -2.93 14.01 -29.81
N GLY A 361 -2.25 13.00 -30.36
CA GLY A 361 -2.69 11.60 -30.38
C GLY A 361 -3.08 11.07 -31.76
N GLY A 362 -2.74 11.76 -32.84
CA GLY A 362 -2.93 11.26 -34.20
C GLY A 362 -1.98 10.10 -34.51
N VAL A 363 -2.45 9.08 -35.23
CA VAL A 363 -1.62 7.96 -35.67
C VAL A 363 -0.87 8.36 -36.95
N GLU A 364 0.47 8.35 -36.90
CA GLU A 364 1.32 8.64 -38.05
C GLU A 364 1.57 7.39 -38.89
N ARG A 365 1.83 6.26 -38.23
CA ARG A 365 2.19 5.01 -38.91
C ARG A 365 1.83 3.79 -38.10
N LEU A 366 1.24 2.80 -38.76
CA LEU A 366 0.94 1.47 -38.22
C LEU A 366 1.81 0.41 -38.90
N SER A 367 2.42 -0.45 -38.09
CA SER A 367 3.14 -1.64 -38.56
C SER A 367 2.54 -2.86 -37.88
N VAL A 368 2.02 -3.77 -38.70
CA VAL A 368 1.24 -4.91 -38.24
C VAL A 368 1.88 -6.19 -38.75
N ALA A 369 2.22 -7.08 -37.82
CA ALA A 369 2.71 -8.41 -38.12
C ALA A 369 1.71 -9.44 -37.59
N VAL A 370 1.26 -10.32 -38.48
CA VAL A 370 0.31 -11.40 -38.16
C VAL A 370 0.96 -12.73 -38.49
N TRP A 371 1.01 -13.61 -37.51
CA TRP A 371 1.38 -15.00 -37.68
C TRP A 371 0.17 -15.90 -37.47
N LEU A 372 -0.01 -16.86 -38.36
CA LEU A 372 -1.09 -17.85 -38.28
C LEU A 372 -0.54 -19.27 -38.28
N ASP A 373 -1.03 -20.09 -37.35
CA ASP A 373 -0.84 -21.54 -37.32
C ASP A 373 -1.84 -22.21 -38.27
N ALA A 374 -1.67 -21.99 -39.57
CA ALA A 374 -2.48 -22.60 -40.61
C ALA A 374 -1.64 -22.77 -41.87
N GLN A 375 -1.97 -23.75 -42.71
CA GLN A 375 -1.32 -23.90 -44.01
C GLN A 375 -2.08 -23.03 -45.02
N LEU A 376 -1.56 -21.84 -45.28
CA LEU A 376 -2.22 -20.84 -46.12
C LEU A 376 -1.63 -20.86 -47.54
N SER A 377 -2.48 -20.83 -48.55
CA SER A 377 -2.08 -20.57 -49.94
C SER A 377 -1.83 -19.07 -50.16
N ALA A 378 -1.07 -18.71 -51.20
CA ALA A 378 -0.76 -17.30 -51.52
C ALA A 378 -2.03 -16.42 -51.67
N ALA A 379 -3.12 -16.99 -52.19
CA ALA A 379 -4.40 -16.31 -52.36
C ALA A 379 -5.20 -16.17 -51.05
N GLU A 380 -4.95 -17.00 -50.05
CA GLU A 380 -5.57 -16.88 -48.72
C GLU A 380 -4.81 -15.88 -47.86
N THR A 381 -3.48 -15.85 -47.93
CA THR A 381 -2.67 -14.81 -47.28
C THR A 381 -3.05 -13.41 -47.74
N GLN A 382 -3.31 -13.20 -49.04
CA GLN A 382 -3.78 -11.91 -49.55
C GLN A 382 -5.15 -11.53 -49.00
N ARG A 383 -6.10 -12.47 -48.95
CA ARG A 383 -7.43 -12.23 -48.39
C ARG A 383 -7.37 -11.89 -46.89
N VAL A 384 -6.53 -12.59 -46.13
CA VAL A 384 -6.32 -12.29 -44.71
C VAL A 384 -5.68 -10.91 -44.55
N GLN A 385 -4.70 -10.57 -45.38
CA GLN A 385 -4.06 -9.26 -45.36
C GLN A 385 -5.07 -8.13 -45.64
N GLU A 386 -5.94 -8.29 -46.64
CA GLU A 386 -7.03 -7.34 -46.93
C GLU A 386 -8.00 -7.19 -45.75
N LEU A 387 -8.42 -8.30 -45.14
CA LEU A 387 -9.30 -8.28 -43.97
C LEU A 387 -8.66 -7.57 -42.77
N VAL A 388 -7.41 -7.88 -42.47
CA VAL A 388 -6.66 -7.22 -41.39
C VAL A 388 -6.50 -5.72 -41.69
N SER A 389 -6.21 -5.36 -42.94
CA SER A 389 -6.07 -3.95 -43.35
C SER A 389 -7.38 -3.17 -43.18
N ALA A 390 -8.52 -3.76 -43.53
CA ALA A 390 -9.83 -3.16 -43.38
C ALA A 390 -10.25 -3.05 -41.90
N ALA A 391 -9.96 -4.07 -41.09
CA ALA A 391 -10.30 -4.07 -39.66
C ALA A 391 -9.51 -3.03 -38.85
N LEU A 392 -8.26 -2.77 -39.24
CA LEU A 392 -7.37 -1.81 -38.58
C LEU A 392 -7.48 -0.38 -39.15
N GLY A 393 -8.20 -0.19 -40.26
CA GLY A 393 -8.26 1.11 -40.94
C GLY A 393 -6.89 1.57 -41.45
N VAL A 394 -6.11 0.63 -41.99
CA VAL A 394 -4.77 0.86 -42.55
C VAL A 394 -4.88 1.75 -43.78
N ASP A 395 -4.07 2.81 -43.81
CA ASP A 395 -4.02 3.73 -44.93
C ASP A 395 -2.62 3.70 -45.58
N PRO A 396 -2.51 3.27 -46.85
CA PRO A 396 -1.23 3.24 -47.55
C PRO A 396 -0.62 4.63 -47.76
N THR A 397 -1.43 5.70 -47.74
CA THR A 397 -0.96 7.09 -47.86
C THR A 397 -0.26 7.59 -46.59
N ARG A 398 -0.60 7.03 -45.41
CA ARG A 398 0.12 7.26 -44.14
C ARG A 398 1.43 6.48 -44.03
N GLY A 399 1.67 5.51 -44.92
CA GLY A 399 2.83 4.63 -44.86
C GLY A 399 2.66 3.41 -43.95
N ASP A 400 1.40 3.00 -43.72
CA ASP A 400 1.10 1.81 -42.93
C ASP A 400 1.51 0.51 -43.66
N THR A 401 1.94 -0.50 -42.91
CA THR A 401 2.37 -1.80 -43.47
C THR A 401 1.75 -2.96 -42.72
N VAL A 402 1.29 -3.97 -43.47
CA VAL A 402 0.70 -5.21 -42.94
C VAL A 402 1.42 -6.39 -43.57
N ILE A 403 1.97 -7.27 -42.73
CA ILE A 403 2.64 -8.50 -43.14
C ILE A 403 1.92 -9.67 -42.48
N VAL A 404 1.53 -10.66 -43.29
CA VAL A 404 0.89 -11.90 -42.84
C VAL A 404 1.79 -13.05 -43.26
N ASP A 405 2.16 -13.88 -42.29
CA ASP A 405 2.96 -15.09 -42.52
C ASP A 405 2.34 -16.30 -41.80
N SER A 406 2.63 -17.50 -42.31
CA SER A 406 2.04 -18.74 -41.84
C SER A 406 3.12 -19.72 -41.41
N MET A 407 3.16 -20.06 -40.13
CA MET A 407 4.15 -21.02 -39.60
C MET A 407 3.53 -21.86 -38.48
N PRO A 408 3.92 -23.15 -38.36
CA PRO A 408 3.39 -24.01 -37.32
C PRO A 408 3.89 -23.56 -35.94
N PHE A 409 2.97 -23.37 -35.00
CA PHE A 409 3.34 -22.96 -33.64
C PHE A 409 3.75 -24.18 -32.81
N VAL A 410 4.86 -24.05 -32.08
CA VAL A 410 5.23 -25.06 -31.10
C VAL A 410 4.35 -24.82 -29.87
N ALA A 411 3.51 -25.81 -29.52
CA ALA A 411 2.75 -25.78 -28.29
C ALA A 411 3.73 -25.72 -27.11
N SER A 412 3.97 -24.52 -26.58
CA SER A 412 4.69 -24.35 -25.33
C SER A 412 3.91 -25.12 -24.28
N ALA A 413 4.55 -26.12 -23.68
CA ALA A 413 3.94 -26.98 -22.67
C ALA A 413 3.38 -26.10 -21.56
N ALA A 414 2.06 -25.89 -21.58
CA ALA A 414 1.35 -25.35 -20.44
C ALA A 414 1.64 -26.32 -19.30
N LEU A 415 2.46 -25.88 -18.33
CA LEU A 415 2.57 -26.59 -17.06
C LEU A 415 1.13 -26.79 -16.59
N PRO A 416 0.65 -28.03 -16.42
CA PRO A 416 -0.70 -28.24 -15.94
C PRO A 416 -0.79 -27.50 -14.61
N VAL A 417 -1.64 -26.48 -14.58
CA VAL A 417 -2.03 -25.82 -13.34
C VAL A 417 -2.73 -26.93 -12.55
N THR A 418 -1.97 -27.62 -11.71
CA THR A 418 -2.53 -28.51 -10.70
C THR A 418 -3.55 -27.68 -9.94
N ALA A 419 -4.83 -28.01 -10.14
CA ALA A 419 -5.91 -27.49 -9.34
C ALA A 419 -5.50 -27.62 -7.86
N PRO A 420 -5.79 -26.61 -7.01
CA PRO A 420 -5.46 -26.69 -5.60
C PRO A 420 -6.11 -27.96 -5.04
N GLU A 421 -5.26 -28.88 -4.62
CA GLU A 421 -5.63 -30.13 -3.96
C GLU A 421 -6.57 -29.77 -2.81
N GLN A 422 -7.82 -30.21 -2.92
CA GLN A 422 -8.81 -30.02 -1.87
C GLN A 422 -8.27 -30.70 -0.61
N ALA A 423 -7.97 -29.89 0.42
CA ALA A 423 -7.53 -30.40 1.71
C ALA A 423 -8.49 -31.49 2.20
N PRO A 424 -7.98 -32.62 2.74
CA PRO A 424 -8.85 -33.67 3.25
C PRO A 424 -9.74 -33.11 4.36
N ALA A 425 -11.05 -33.33 4.24
CA ALA A 425 -12.06 -32.87 5.17
C ALA A 425 -11.65 -33.21 6.61
N ALA A 426 -11.54 -32.19 7.46
CA ALA A 426 -11.26 -32.35 8.87
C ALA A 426 -12.31 -33.26 9.51
N VAL A 427 -11.87 -34.39 10.05
CA VAL A 427 -12.73 -35.30 10.82
C VAL A 427 -13.39 -34.51 11.95
N PRO A 428 -14.72 -34.45 12.02
CA PRO A 428 -15.38 -33.57 12.96
C PRO A 428 -15.17 -34.08 14.39
N VAL A 429 -14.74 -33.16 15.26
CA VAL A 429 -14.22 -33.40 16.63
C VAL A 429 -15.18 -34.22 17.52
N TRP A 430 -16.48 -34.24 17.20
CA TRP A 430 -17.47 -35.06 17.93
C TRP A 430 -17.25 -36.57 17.80
N LEU A 431 -16.64 -37.06 16.71
CA LEU A 431 -16.30 -38.49 16.55
C LEU A 431 -15.17 -38.93 17.50
N LEU A 432 -14.18 -38.07 17.72
CA LEU A 432 -13.11 -38.33 18.70
C LEU A 432 -13.62 -38.26 20.14
N ALA A 433 -14.53 -37.31 20.42
CA ALA A 433 -15.19 -37.21 21.73
C ALA A 433 -16.08 -38.43 22.02
N ALA A 434 -16.81 -38.95 21.02
CA ALA A 434 -17.61 -40.16 21.16
C ALA A 434 -16.75 -41.40 21.41
N ALA A 435 -15.62 -41.54 20.70
CA ALA A 435 -14.69 -42.64 20.92
C ALA A 435 -14.06 -42.61 22.33
N ALA A 436 -13.69 -41.42 22.83
CA ALA A 436 -13.19 -41.25 24.19
C ALA A 436 -14.21 -41.64 25.26
N LEU A 437 -15.49 -41.33 25.03
CA LEU A 437 -16.59 -41.65 25.95
C LEU A 437 -16.86 -43.16 26.02
N VAL A 438 -16.75 -43.87 24.89
CA VAL A 438 -16.86 -45.34 24.82
C VAL A 438 -15.70 -46.02 25.56
N VAL A 439 -14.47 -45.51 25.40
CA VAL A 439 -13.29 -46.02 26.14
C VAL A 439 -13.43 -45.77 27.64
N LEU A 440 -13.94 -44.61 28.05
CA LEU A 440 -14.19 -44.29 29.46
C LEU A 440 -15.26 -45.20 30.07
N ALA A 441 -16.34 -45.46 29.32
CA ALA A 441 -17.40 -46.38 29.75
C ALA A 441 -16.89 -47.82 29.88
N ALA A 442 -16.04 -48.28 28.96
CA ALA A 442 -15.39 -49.58 29.04
C ALA A 442 -14.44 -49.68 30.24
N ALA A 443 -13.66 -48.62 30.52
CA ALA A 443 -12.76 -48.57 31.68
C ALA A 443 -13.53 -48.62 33.02
N VAL A 444 -14.66 -47.91 33.12
CA VAL A 444 -15.54 -47.95 34.30
C VAL A 444 -16.19 -49.33 34.48
N LEU A 445 -16.56 -50.00 33.38
CA LEU A 445 -17.12 -51.35 33.42
C LEU A 445 -16.10 -52.40 33.87
N VAL A 446 -14.84 -52.28 33.42
CA VAL A 446 -13.73 -53.13 33.86
C VAL A 446 -13.35 -52.86 35.31
N ALA A 447 -13.35 -51.59 35.74
CA ALA A 447 -13.11 -51.20 37.13
C ALA A 447 -14.21 -51.73 38.07
N ARG A 448 -15.48 -51.76 37.64
CA ARG A 448 -16.59 -52.34 38.41
C ARG A 448 -16.56 -53.88 38.48
N ARG A 449 -15.94 -54.57 37.51
CA ARG A 449 -15.79 -56.03 37.52
C ARG A 449 -14.62 -56.51 38.40
N ARG A 450 -13.65 -55.65 38.72
CA ARG A 450 -12.56 -56.01 39.64
C ARG A 450 -12.96 -55.72 41.08
N ARG A 451 -13.54 -56.72 41.76
CA ARG A 451 -13.60 -56.73 43.23
C ARG A 451 -12.17 -56.76 43.79
N PRO A 452 -11.84 -55.98 44.83
CA PRO A 452 -10.50 -56.01 45.42
C PRO A 452 -10.28 -57.35 46.14
N VAL A 453 -9.46 -58.22 45.55
CA VAL A 453 -8.91 -59.40 46.22
C VAL A 453 -7.83 -58.90 47.18
N ARG A 454 -7.99 -59.18 48.48
CA ARG A 454 -6.99 -58.91 49.51
C ARG A 454 -5.77 -59.82 49.26
N PRO A 455 -4.54 -59.29 49.11
CA PRO A 455 -3.36 -60.13 49.15
C PRO A 455 -3.10 -60.57 50.62
N PRO A 456 -2.74 -61.83 50.87
CA PRO A 456 -2.29 -62.26 52.18
C PRO A 456 -0.85 -61.79 52.44
N VAL A 457 -0.60 -61.56 53.73
CA VAL A 457 0.68 -61.18 54.33
C VAL A 457 1.72 -62.29 54.10
N VAL A 458 2.92 -61.92 53.64
CA VAL A 458 4.10 -62.79 53.61
C VAL A 458 5.17 -62.16 54.50
N LEU A 459 5.58 -62.89 55.53
CA LEU A 459 6.74 -62.59 56.37
C LEU A 459 8.04 -62.94 55.60
N PRO A 460 9.12 -62.16 55.73
CA PRO A 460 10.38 -62.47 55.08
C PRO A 460 11.18 -63.50 55.89
N VAL A 461 11.71 -64.53 55.21
CA VAL A 461 12.78 -65.41 55.69
C VAL A 461 13.92 -65.30 54.68
N PRO A 462 15.20 -65.22 55.12
CA PRO A 462 16.31 -64.90 54.22
C PRO A 462 16.89 -66.14 53.52
N GLU A 463 17.34 -65.87 52.29
CA GLU A 463 18.51 -66.42 51.59
C GLU A 463 18.64 -67.94 51.40
N LEU A 464 18.52 -68.39 50.14
CA LEU A 464 19.55 -69.25 49.52
C LEU A 464 19.44 -69.20 47.98
N ALA A 465 20.61 -69.23 47.35
CA ALA A 465 20.87 -69.03 45.94
C ALA A 465 20.32 -70.11 44.98
N ALA A 466 19.97 -69.67 43.77
CA ALA A 466 20.17 -70.33 42.45
C ALA A 466 19.38 -69.52 41.39
N ALA A 467 19.99 -68.56 40.70
CA ALA A 467 20.64 -68.75 39.41
C ALA A 467 19.68 -69.22 38.28
N VAL A 468 19.15 -68.25 37.53
CA VAL A 468 19.03 -68.34 36.07
C VAL A 468 19.53 -67.01 35.51
N GLU A 469 20.60 -67.11 34.72
CA GLU A 469 21.30 -66.02 34.05
C GLU A 469 20.47 -65.43 32.91
N GLU A 470 20.52 -64.10 32.76
CA GLU A 470 20.50 -63.47 31.44
C GLU A 470 21.68 -62.50 31.40
N SER A 471 22.66 -62.84 30.58
CA SER A 471 24.03 -62.31 30.54
C SER A 471 24.11 -60.87 30.03
N THR A 472 24.64 -59.94 30.83
CA THR A 472 25.14 -58.65 30.35
C THR A 472 26.65 -58.69 30.18
N THR A 473 27.13 -58.64 28.94
CA THR A 473 28.56 -58.59 28.60
C THR A 473 29.21 -57.24 28.99
N PRO A 474 30.48 -57.23 29.46
CA PRO A 474 31.18 -56.02 29.94
C PRO A 474 31.35 -54.90 28.89
N GLU A 475 31.38 -55.24 27.60
CA GLU A 475 31.54 -54.28 26.49
C GLU A 475 30.36 -53.32 26.31
N ALA A 476 29.15 -53.74 26.67
CA ALA A 476 27.94 -52.92 26.47
C ALA A 476 27.86 -51.75 27.45
N VAL A 477 28.43 -51.93 28.65
CA VAL A 477 28.50 -50.90 29.69
C VAL A 477 29.53 -49.82 29.32
N GLU A 478 30.62 -50.21 28.68
CA GLU A 478 31.72 -49.31 28.30
C GLU A 478 31.35 -48.44 27.10
N ARG A 479 30.69 -48.99 26.07
CA ARG A 479 30.19 -48.20 24.92
C ARG A 479 29.14 -47.17 25.31
N ARG A 480 28.32 -47.45 26.34
CA ARG A 480 27.32 -46.51 26.85
C ARG A 480 27.97 -45.31 27.55
N ARG A 481 29.01 -45.56 28.35
CA ARG A 481 29.81 -44.49 28.99
C ARG A 481 30.61 -43.66 27.99
N LEU A 482 31.11 -44.28 26.92
CA LEU A 482 31.82 -43.58 25.85
C LEU A 482 30.90 -42.62 25.10
N ARG A 483 29.67 -43.06 24.78
CA ARG A 483 28.66 -42.21 24.12
C ARG A 483 28.24 -41.02 24.96
N GLU A 484 28.07 -41.21 26.27
CA GLU A 484 27.74 -40.11 27.19
C GLU A 484 28.88 -39.10 27.30
N ARG A 485 30.15 -39.54 27.29
CA ARG A 485 31.32 -38.64 27.27
C ARG A 485 31.46 -37.85 25.98
N VAL A 486 31.22 -38.48 24.83
CA VAL A 486 31.25 -37.79 23.52
C VAL A 486 30.10 -36.79 23.41
N ALA A 487 28.89 -37.14 23.89
CA ALA A 487 27.75 -36.24 23.89
C ALA A 487 27.96 -35.01 24.80
N ALA A 488 28.63 -35.17 25.95
CA ALA A 488 29.01 -34.06 26.81
C ALA A 488 30.06 -33.15 26.16
N MET A 489 31.06 -33.73 25.49
CA MET A 489 32.14 -32.96 24.87
C MET A 489 31.69 -32.09 23.67
N VAL A 490 30.71 -32.57 22.90
CA VAL A 490 30.09 -31.80 21.80
C VAL A 490 29.30 -30.59 22.31
N ARG A 491 28.76 -30.68 23.54
CA ARG A 491 27.98 -29.61 24.16
C ARG A 491 28.85 -28.48 24.69
N ASP A 492 30.00 -28.83 25.26
CA ASP A 492 30.88 -27.86 25.94
C ASP A 492 31.89 -27.20 24.99
N ASN A 493 32.40 -27.90 23.96
CA ASN A 493 33.39 -27.35 23.02
C ASN A 493 33.07 -27.69 21.54
N PRO A 494 32.11 -26.99 20.91
CA PRO A 494 31.67 -27.31 19.53
C PRO A 494 32.77 -27.10 18.47
N ARG A 495 33.78 -26.28 18.73
CA ARG A 495 34.88 -25.99 17.79
C ARG A 495 35.90 -27.13 17.67
N GLU A 496 36.16 -27.88 18.75
CA GLU A 496 37.07 -29.04 18.72
C GLU A 496 36.41 -30.28 18.12
N ALA A 497 35.12 -30.49 18.39
CA ALA A 497 34.33 -31.56 17.78
C ALA A 497 34.28 -31.46 16.25
N ALA A 498 34.19 -30.24 15.71
CA ALA A 498 34.22 -30.00 14.27
C ALA A 498 35.56 -30.36 13.61
N ASN A 499 36.68 -30.17 14.31
CA ASN A 499 38.01 -30.54 13.80
C ASN A 499 38.22 -32.07 13.80
N LEU A 500 37.71 -32.78 14.80
CA LEU A 500 37.75 -34.25 14.84
C LEU A 500 36.93 -34.88 13.72
N VAL A 501 35.73 -34.36 13.44
CA VAL A 501 34.92 -34.82 12.30
C VAL A 501 35.61 -34.52 10.96
N ARG A 502 36.34 -33.41 10.85
CA ARG A 502 37.13 -33.08 9.65
C ARG A 502 38.30 -34.02 9.41
N VAL A 503 38.97 -34.48 10.47
CA VAL A 503 40.05 -35.48 10.38
C VAL A 503 39.48 -36.84 10.00
N TRP A 504 38.33 -37.22 10.57
CA TRP A 504 37.66 -38.48 10.26
C TRP A 504 37.10 -38.54 8.83
N LEU A 505 36.63 -37.41 8.28
CA LEU A 505 36.20 -37.32 6.88
C LEU A 505 37.36 -37.24 5.88
N ALA A 506 38.61 -37.09 6.36
CA ALA A 506 39.80 -37.02 5.51
C ALA A 506 40.56 -38.36 5.45
N GLU A 507 40.11 -39.38 6.19
CA GLU A 507 40.78 -40.69 6.31
C GLU A 507 39.98 -41.85 5.67
N ASP A 508 38.94 -41.53 4.88
CA ASP A 508 38.22 -42.46 3.99
C ASP A 508 38.31 -42.03 2.51
#